data_AF-A0A9Q0R425-F1
#
_entry.id   AF-A0A9Q0R425-F1
#
_cell.length_a   1.000
_cell.length_b   1.000
_cell.length_c   1.000
_cell.angle_alpha   90.00
_cell.angle_beta   90.00
_cell.angle_gamma   90.00
#
_symmetry.space_group_name_H-M   'P 1'
#
loop_
_entity.id
_entity.type
_entity.pdbx_description
1 polymer ?
#
loop_
_entity_poly.entity_id
_entity_poly.type
_entity_poly.pdbx_seq_one_letter_code
_entity_poly.pdbx_strand_id
1 'polypeptide(L)'
;MDAANHIRRRINDVHDQAALADCVELMNISIGRVKDSTVAIAGGSTESLADAHAWLSSVLTNHVTCLDGLNSGPAQSAMESHLQDVKAQAKTSLAMFVAISPSDEEALRPLHGKLPSWVTSRDRKLMEPLPKDLRLNANVVVAKDGSGKCKIFYGLN
;
A
#
# COMPACT_ATOMS: atom_id res chain seq x y z
N MET A 1 6.68 9.75 -18.21
CA MET A 1 6.60 11.17 -17.84
C MET A 1 5.70 11.99 -18.76
N ASP A 2 5.61 11.66 -20.05
CA ASP A 2 4.77 12.42 -21.01
C ASP A 2 3.27 12.39 -20.69
N ALA A 3 2.75 11.26 -20.23
CA ALA A 3 1.35 11.11 -19.80
C ALA A 3 1.01 12.08 -18.64
N ALA A 4 1.83 12.13 -17.59
CA ALA A 4 1.61 13.03 -16.46
C ALA A 4 1.66 14.50 -16.88
N ASN A 5 2.59 14.89 -17.77
CA ASN A 5 2.64 16.25 -18.30
C ASN A 5 1.39 16.62 -19.11
N HIS A 6 0.86 15.66 -19.88
CA HIS A 6 -0.37 15.85 -20.64
C HIS A 6 -1.59 16.04 -19.74
N ILE A 7 -1.71 15.23 -18.68
CA ILE A 7 -2.80 15.34 -17.68
C ILE A 7 -2.66 16.65 -16.90
N ARG A 8 -1.46 17.01 -16.45
CA ARG A 8 -1.19 18.25 -15.70
C ARG A 8 -1.68 19.52 -16.42
N ARG A 9 -1.54 19.59 -17.75
CA ARG A 9 -2.00 20.74 -18.56
C ARG A 9 -3.53 20.89 -18.60
N ARG A 10 -4.27 19.87 -18.19
CA ARG A 10 -5.74 19.81 -18.25
C ARG A 10 -6.39 19.83 -16.85
N ILE A 11 -5.60 19.87 -15.78
CA ILE A 11 -6.07 19.91 -14.39
C ILE A 11 -6.00 21.33 -13.85
N ASN A 12 -7.14 21.82 -13.36
CA ASN A 12 -7.23 23.09 -12.63
C ASN A 12 -7.38 22.90 -11.11
N ASP A 13 -7.76 21.70 -10.66
CA ASP A 13 -7.95 21.39 -9.25
C ASP A 13 -6.60 21.21 -8.54
N VAL A 14 -6.43 21.89 -7.40
CA VAL A 14 -5.16 21.88 -6.65
C VAL A 14 -4.88 20.51 -6.04
N HIS A 15 -5.92 19.79 -5.64
CA HIS A 15 -5.78 18.45 -5.07
C HIS A 15 -5.31 17.46 -6.16
N ASP A 16 -5.94 17.45 -7.33
CA ASP A 16 -5.53 16.61 -8.45
C ASP A 16 -4.11 16.94 -8.96
N GLN A 17 -3.68 18.20 -8.86
CA GLN A 17 -2.29 18.58 -9.18
C GLN A 17 -1.30 17.97 -8.19
N ALA A 18 -1.61 18.00 -6.89
CA ALA A 18 -0.79 17.37 -5.85
C ALA A 18 -0.78 15.84 -6.01
N ALA A 19 -1.95 15.22 -6.16
CA ALA A 19 -2.06 13.78 -6.38
C ALA A 19 -1.34 13.32 -7.66
N LEU A 20 -1.32 14.14 -8.71
CA LEU A 20 -0.55 13.84 -9.91
C LEU A 20 0.97 13.91 -9.68
N ALA A 21 1.44 14.80 -8.82
CA ALA A 21 2.85 14.84 -8.43
C ALA A 21 3.22 13.57 -7.64
N ASP A 22 2.38 13.18 -6.68
CA ASP A 22 2.54 11.93 -5.92
C ASP A 22 2.53 10.71 -6.85
N CYS A 23 1.64 10.68 -7.84
CA CYS A 23 1.63 9.66 -8.89
C CYS A 23 2.98 9.54 -9.60
N VAL A 24 3.60 10.66 -9.99
CA VAL A 24 4.90 10.65 -10.68
C VAL A 24 5.99 10.10 -9.77
N GLU A 25 5.98 10.48 -8.49
CA GLU A 25 6.91 9.93 -7.49
C GLU A 25 6.72 8.42 -7.32
N LEU A 26 5.47 7.96 -7.14
CA LEU A 26 5.11 6.56 -7.02
C LEU A 26 5.54 5.75 -8.25
N MET A 27 5.41 6.29 -9.46
CA MET A 27 5.90 5.62 -10.68
C MET A 27 7.42 5.51 -10.70
N ASN A 28 8.13 6.54 -10.24
CA ASN A 28 9.59 6.51 -10.17
C ASN A 28 10.08 5.50 -9.12
N ILE A 29 9.40 5.43 -7.96
CA ILE A 29 9.63 4.40 -6.95
C ILE A 29 9.38 3.01 -7.55
N SER A 30 8.26 2.82 -8.27
CA SER A 30 7.94 1.55 -8.93
C SER A 30 9.03 1.10 -9.90
N ILE A 31 9.60 2.00 -10.70
CA ILE A 31 10.72 1.67 -11.60
C ILE A 31 11.93 1.16 -10.79
N GLY A 32 12.27 1.85 -9.69
CA GLY A 32 13.31 1.40 -8.76
C GLY A 32 13.02 0.00 -8.20
N ARG A 33 11.80 -0.22 -7.70
CA ARG A 33 11.37 -1.51 -7.15
C ARG A 33 11.39 -2.65 -8.15
N VAL A 34 11.00 -2.40 -9.40
CA VAL A 34 11.13 -3.41 -10.46
C VAL A 34 12.60 -3.78 -10.67
N LYS A 35 13.51 -2.80 -10.70
CA LYS A 35 14.95 -3.05 -10.84
C LYS A 35 15.53 -3.77 -9.64
N ASP A 36 15.16 -3.38 -8.43
CA ASP A 36 15.60 -4.04 -7.21
C ASP A 36 15.14 -5.51 -7.21
N SER A 37 13.89 -5.76 -7.63
CA SER A 37 13.31 -7.11 -7.73
C SER A 37 14.11 -8.01 -8.66
N THR A 38 14.58 -7.52 -9.81
CA THR A 38 15.38 -8.34 -10.72
C THR A 38 16.74 -8.70 -10.13
N VAL A 39 17.37 -7.78 -9.38
CA VAL A 39 18.62 -8.03 -8.66
C VAL A 39 18.39 -9.07 -7.55
N ALA A 40 17.32 -8.94 -6.78
CA ALA A 40 16.99 -9.88 -5.71
C ALA A 40 16.63 -11.29 -6.21
N ILE A 41 15.89 -11.38 -7.33
CA ILE A 41 15.62 -12.66 -8.00
C ILE A 41 16.94 -13.33 -8.43
N ALA A 42 17.88 -12.56 -8.98
CA ALA A 42 19.19 -13.10 -9.37
C ALA A 42 20.04 -13.54 -8.16
N GLY A 43 19.84 -12.93 -6.98
CA GLY A 43 20.49 -13.34 -5.72
C GLY A 43 20.00 -14.69 -5.19
N GLY A 44 18.72 -15.02 -5.40
CA GLY A 44 18.14 -16.35 -5.16
C GLY A 44 18.10 -16.85 -3.71
N SER A 45 18.43 -16.03 -2.71
CA SER A 45 18.27 -16.41 -1.31
C SER A 45 16.81 -16.27 -0.87
N THR A 46 16.39 -16.97 0.18
CA THR A 46 15.02 -16.85 0.72
C THR A 46 14.69 -15.41 1.09
N GLU A 47 15.63 -14.70 1.73
CA GLU A 47 15.48 -13.29 2.08
C GLU A 47 15.36 -12.40 0.84
N SER A 48 16.19 -12.61 -0.19
CA SER A 48 16.11 -11.81 -1.41
C SER A 48 14.82 -12.09 -2.18
N LEU A 49 14.34 -13.33 -2.20
CA LEU A 49 13.03 -13.65 -2.80
C LEU A 49 11.88 -13.01 -2.01
N ALA A 50 11.95 -12.95 -0.67
CA ALA A 50 10.98 -12.21 0.13
C ALA A 50 10.99 -10.71 -0.19
N ASP A 51 12.17 -10.10 -0.37
CA ASP A 51 12.32 -8.71 -0.81
C ASP A 51 11.72 -8.49 -2.21
N ALA A 52 12.01 -9.38 -3.16
CA ALA A 52 11.44 -9.31 -4.51
C ALA A 52 9.91 -9.41 -4.50
N HIS A 53 9.33 -10.26 -3.64
CA HIS A 53 7.89 -10.33 -3.42
C HIS A 53 7.34 -8.98 -2.93
N ALA A 54 7.97 -8.43 -1.89
CA ALA A 54 7.53 -7.18 -1.28
C ALA A 54 7.62 -6.00 -2.27
N TRP A 55 8.68 -5.94 -3.06
CA TRP A 55 8.87 -4.88 -4.05
C TRP A 55 7.91 -5.00 -5.24
N LEU A 56 7.69 -6.20 -5.79
CA LEU A 56 6.68 -6.39 -6.85
C LEU A 56 5.26 -6.11 -6.35
N SER A 57 4.94 -6.48 -5.10
CA SER A 57 3.68 -6.11 -4.46
C SER A 57 3.55 -4.59 -4.31
N SER A 58 4.61 -3.92 -3.87
CA SER A 58 4.66 -2.46 -3.76
C SER A 58 4.44 -1.77 -5.10
N VAL A 59 5.00 -2.29 -6.21
CA VAL A 59 4.77 -1.74 -7.56
C VAL A 59 3.28 -1.73 -7.90
N LEU A 60 2.59 -2.85 -7.65
CA LEU A 60 1.15 -2.94 -7.89
C LEU A 60 0.37 -1.96 -6.99
N THR A 61 0.71 -1.88 -5.70
CA THR A 61 0.10 -0.94 -4.77
C THR A 61 0.30 0.51 -5.21
N ASN A 62 1.52 0.90 -5.58
CA ASN A 62 1.82 2.26 -6.06
C ASN A 62 0.97 2.66 -7.27
N HIS A 63 0.73 1.73 -8.20
CA HIS A 63 -0.16 2.00 -9.34
C HIS A 63 -1.63 2.20 -8.92
N VAL A 64 -2.10 1.48 -7.89
CA VAL A 64 -3.45 1.64 -7.35
C VAL A 64 -3.55 2.94 -6.55
N THR A 65 -2.60 3.20 -5.64
CA THR A 65 -2.56 4.43 -4.82
C THR A 65 -2.50 5.70 -5.67
N CYS A 66 -1.76 5.68 -6.79
CA CYS A 66 -1.78 6.81 -7.73
C CYS A 66 -3.21 7.11 -8.25
N LEU A 67 -3.98 6.09 -8.62
CA LEU A 67 -5.35 6.29 -9.09
C LEU A 67 -6.30 6.71 -7.99
N ASP A 68 -6.14 6.14 -6.79
CA ASP A 68 -6.96 6.44 -5.62
C ASP A 68 -6.71 7.87 -5.10
N GLY A 69 -5.53 8.44 -5.37
CA GLY A 69 -5.18 9.81 -5.01
C GLY A 69 -5.89 10.88 -5.85
N LEU A 70 -6.37 10.55 -7.05
CA LEU A 70 -7.05 11.50 -7.94
C LEU A 70 -8.55 11.56 -7.62
N ASN A 71 -9.14 12.75 -7.71
CA ASN A 71 -10.59 12.90 -7.63
C ASN A 71 -11.28 12.20 -8.81
N SER A 72 -12.47 11.65 -8.55
CA SER A 72 -13.29 11.07 -9.62
C SER A 72 -13.60 12.09 -10.71
N GLY A 73 -13.05 11.88 -11.90
CA GLY A 73 -13.15 12.82 -12.99
C GLY A 73 -12.17 12.56 -14.13
N PRO A 74 -12.05 13.52 -15.07
CA PRO A 74 -11.24 13.34 -16.29
C PRO A 74 -9.77 13.03 -16.03
N ALA A 75 -9.19 13.57 -14.95
CA ALA A 75 -7.81 13.31 -14.56
C ALA A 75 -7.59 11.84 -14.18
N GLN A 76 -8.46 11.31 -13.31
CA GLN A 76 -8.43 9.90 -12.91
C GLN A 76 -8.66 8.98 -14.11
N SER A 77 -9.67 9.23 -14.95
CA SER A 77 -9.93 8.39 -16.13
C SER A 77 -8.78 8.40 -17.14
N ALA A 78 -8.15 9.55 -17.37
CA ALA A 78 -6.98 9.64 -18.23
C ALA A 78 -5.79 8.86 -17.65
N MET A 79 -5.54 8.99 -16.34
CA MET A 79 -4.48 8.24 -15.67
C MET A 79 -4.76 6.73 -15.68
N GLU A 80 -6.00 6.33 -15.46
CA GLU A 80 -6.42 4.93 -15.47
C GLU A 80 -6.14 4.27 -16.82
N SER A 81 -6.47 4.94 -17.93
CA SER A 81 -6.14 4.45 -19.27
C SER A 81 -4.64 4.24 -19.48
N HIS A 82 -3.78 5.06 -18.87
CA HIS A 82 -2.33 4.90 -18.97
C HIS A 82 -1.79 3.81 -18.04
N LEU A 83 -2.41 3.61 -16.89
CA LEU A 83 -1.96 2.64 -15.88
C LEU A 83 -2.56 1.25 -16.05
N GLN A 84 -3.62 1.08 -16.83
CA GLN A 84 -4.32 -0.21 -16.98
C GLN A 84 -3.37 -1.33 -17.42
N ASP A 85 -2.60 -1.10 -18.48
CA ASP A 85 -1.67 -2.10 -19.01
C ASP A 85 -0.50 -2.36 -18.06
N VAL A 86 0.03 -1.31 -17.43
CA VAL A 86 1.14 -1.43 -16.48
C VAL A 86 0.69 -2.15 -15.20
N LYS A 87 -0.54 -1.91 -14.74
CA LYS A 87 -1.16 -2.65 -13.62
C LYS A 87 -1.35 -4.11 -13.98
N ALA A 88 -1.82 -4.40 -15.19
CA ALA A 88 -1.98 -5.78 -15.65
C ALA A 88 -0.62 -6.49 -15.69
N GLN A 89 0.41 -5.85 -16.24
CA GLN A 89 1.76 -6.38 -16.28
C GLN A 89 2.33 -6.63 -14.87
N ALA A 90 2.19 -5.66 -13.96
CA ALA A 90 2.64 -5.82 -12.57
C ALA A 90 1.94 -7.00 -11.87
N LYS A 91 0.62 -7.17 -12.08
CA LYS A 91 -0.13 -8.33 -11.59
C LYS A 91 0.40 -9.63 -12.16
N THR A 92 0.64 -9.70 -13.47
CA THR A 92 1.17 -10.90 -14.13
C THR A 92 2.56 -11.23 -13.61
N SER A 93 3.47 -10.26 -13.52
CA SER A 93 4.82 -10.46 -12.99
C SER A 93 4.81 -10.95 -11.54
N LEU A 94 3.97 -10.36 -10.68
CA LEU A 94 3.80 -10.80 -9.30
C LEU A 94 3.26 -12.23 -9.22
N ALA A 95 2.24 -12.56 -10.02
CA ALA A 95 1.67 -13.91 -10.05
C ALA A 95 2.68 -14.96 -10.52
N MET A 96 3.46 -14.64 -11.56
CA MET A 96 4.55 -15.51 -12.03
C MET A 96 5.61 -15.70 -10.96
N PHE A 97 6.03 -14.61 -10.31
CA PHE A 97 7.02 -14.66 -9.24
C PHE A 97 6.56 -15.54 -8.08
N VAL A 98 5.33 -15.37 -7.61
CA VAL A 98 4.75 -16.18 -6.53
C VAL A 98 4.67 -17.65 -6.93
N ALA A 99 4.35 -17.96 -8.19
CA ALA A 99 4.24 -19.34 -8.66
C ALA A 99 5.58 -20.10 -8.71
N ILE A 100 6.71 -19.39 -8.84
CA ILE A 100 8.05 -19.98 -8.90
C ILE A 100 8.83 -19.85 -7.59
N SER A 101 8.36 -19.02 -6.67
CA SER A 101 9.03 -18.80 -5.39
C SER A 101 8.79 -19.98 -4.45
N PRO A 102 9.78 -20.37 -3.64
CA PRO A 102 9.58 -21.39 -2.61
C PRO A 102 8.44 -20.95 -1.67
N SER A 103 7.52 -21.88 -1.37
CA SER A 103 6.52 -21.64 -0.32
C SER A 103 7.23 -21.47 1.01
N ASP A 104 7.10 -20.29 1.62
CA ASP A 104 7.58 -20.05 2.97
C ASP A 104 6.53 -20.52 3.98
N GLU A 105 6.44 -21.84 4.14
CA GLU A 105 5.61 -22.50 5.17
C GLU A 105 5.96 -22.02 6.59
N GLU A 106 7.15 -21.43 6.79
CA GLU A 106 7.62 -20.89 8.07
C GLU A 106 6.95 -19.54 8.39
N ALA A 107 6.74 -18.67 7.40
CA ALA A 107 6.10 -17.35 7.56
C ALA A 107 4.62 -17.44 7.97
N LEU A 108 3.95 -18.55 7.62
CA LEU A 108 2.56 -18.84 8.00
C LEU A 108 2.44 -19.61 9.32
N ARG A 109 3.55 -19.92 10.01
CA ARG A 109 3.46 -20.55 11.33
C ARG A 109 2.70 -19.61 12.27
N PRO A 110 1.59 -20.08 12.87
CA PRO A 110 0.94 -19.33 13.94
C PRO A 110 1.99 -19.00 15.00
N LEU A 111 2.19 -17.71 15.26
CA LEU A 111 2.85 -17.28 16.48
C LEU A 111 2.02 -17.89 17.61
N HIS A 112 2.52 -18.95 18.25
CA HIS A 112 1.83 -19.72 19.29
C HIS A 112 1.61 -18.87 20.56
N GLY A 113 0.85 -17.79 20.45
CA GLY A 113 0.69 -16.75 21.47
C GLY A 113 1.95 -15.94 21.77
N LYS A 114 3.08 -16.14 21.07
CA LYS A 114 4.34 -15.42 21.32
C LYS A 114 4.43 -14.18 20.44
N LEU A 115 4.34 -13.02 21.06
CA LEU A 115 4.58 -11.75 20.36
C LEU A 115 6.03 -11.66 19.88
N PRO A 116 6.29 -11.03 18.71
CA PRO A 116 7.63 -10.82 18.19
C PRO A 116 8.54 -10.07 19.18
N SER A 117 9.85 -10.29 19.07
CA SER A 117 10.86 -9.67 19.95
C SER A 117 10.91 -8.14 19.86
N TRP A 118 10.50 -7.56 18.73
CA TRP A 118 10.40 -6.11 18.54
C TRP A 118 9.20 -5.48 19.27
N VAL A 119 8.26 -6.29 19.79
CA VAL A 119 7.12 -5.78 20.57
C VAL A 119 7.50 -5.70 22.05
N THR A 120 7.58 -4.46 22.56
CA THR A 120 7.95 -4.18 23.94
C THR A 120 6.86 -4.60 24.93
N SER A 121 7.21 -4.77 26.21
CA SER A 121 6.23 -5.04 27.27
C SER A 121 5.16 -3.95 27.40
N ARG A 122 5.50 -2.70 27.05
CA ARG A 122 4.55 -1.58 27.03
C ARG A 122 3.52 -1.76 25.92
N ASP A 123 3.97 -2.06 24.71
CA ASP A 123 3.11 -2.24 23.55
C ASP A 123 2.21 -3.47 23.71
N ARG A 124 2.71 -4.53 24.35
CA ARG A 124 1.90 -5.69 24.75
C ARG A 124 0.69 -5.30 25.57
N LYS A 125 0.87 -4.43 26.58
CA LYS A 125 -0.20 -3.95 27.44
C LYS A 125 -1.25 -3.12 26.69
N LEU A 126 -0.88 -2.48 25.57
CA LEU A 126 -1.81 -1.75 24.72
C LEU A 126 -2.61 -2.69 23.81
N MET A 127 -2.06 -3.84 23.46
CA MET A 127 -2.71 -4.87 22.63
C MET A 127 -3.50 -5.89 23.44
N GLU A 128 -3.39 -5.86 24.78
CA GLU A 128 -4.18 -6.73 25.65
C GLU A 128 -5.67 -6.44 25.44
N PRO A 129 -6.49 -7.48 25.16
CA PRO A 129 -7.91 -7.29 25.00
C PRO A 129 -8.48 -6.71 26.29
N LEU A 130 -9.29 -5.65 26.15
CA LEU A 130 -10.04 -5.09 27.27
C LEU A 130 -10.84 -6.20 27.97
N PRO A 131 -11.02 -6.10 29.30
CA PRO A 131 -11.90 -6.99 30.05
C PRO A 131 -13.26 -7.12 29.34
N LYS A 132 -13.86 -8.32 29.33
CA LYS A 132 -15.12 -8.58 28.58
C LYS A 132 -16.28 -7.67 29.00
N ASP A 133 -16.21 -7.17 30.23
CA ASP A 133 -17.08 -6.20 30.88
C ASP A 133 -16.82 -4.73 30.47
N LEU A 134 -15.70 -4.45 29.81
CA LEU A 134 -15.29 -3.12 29.33
C LEU A 134 -15.19 -3.08 27.80
N ARG A 135 -16.22 -3.58 27.10
CA ARG A 135 -16.37 -3.43 25.65
C ARG A 135 -16.75 -1.98 25.28
N LEU A 136 -15.77 -1.09 25.26
CA LEU A 136 -15.90 0.25 24.71
C LEU A 136 -15.98 0.17 23.18
N ASN A 137 -17.17 0.37 22.62
CA ASN A 137 -17.34 0.63 21.20
C ASN A 137 -16.95 2.08 20.94
N ALA A 138 -15.65 2.34 20.79
CA ALA A 138 -15.13 3.62 20.37
C ALA A 138 -15.24 3.73 18.85
N ASN A 139 -16.24 4.47 18.37
CA ASN A 139 -16.37 4.80 16.96
C ASN A 139 -15.62 6.11 16.71
N VAL A 140 -14.57 6.02 15.89
CA VAL A 140 -13.76 7.18 15.49
C VAL A 140 -14.22 7.64 14.10
N VAL A 141 -14.58 8.92 13.98
CA VAL A 141 -14.87 9.56 12.70
C VAL A 141 -13.87 10.69 12.47
N VAL A 142 -13.10 10.57 11.39
CA VAL A 142 -12.14 11.59 10.93
C VAL A 142 -12.82 12.48 9.89
N ALA A 143 -12.55 13.77 9.95
CA ALA A 143 -13.08 14.73 8.99
C ALA A 143 -12.55 14.42 7.58
N LYS A 144 -13.47 14.34 6.61
CA LYS A 144 -13.14 14.07 5.20
C LYS A 144 -12.40 15.23 4.52
N ASP A 145 -12.41 16.41 5.13
CA ASP A 145 -11.85 17.65 4.59
C ASP A 145 -10.34 17.80 4.84
N GLY A 146 -9.67 16.78 5.41
CA GLY A 146 -8.24 16.83 5.70
C GLY A 146 -7.84 17.77 6.83
N SER A 147 -8.80 18.34 7.58
CA SER A 147 -8.51 19.29 8.68
C SER A 147 -7.87 18.66 9.92
N GLY A 148 -7.67 17.34 9.94
CA GLY A 148 -7.17 16.60 11.10
C GLY A 148 -8.16 16.52 12.27
N LYS A 149 -9.40 16.98 12.10
CA LYS A 149 -10.43 16.91 13.13
C LYS A 149 -10.94 15.47 13.27
N CYS A 150 -10.95 14.98 14.51
CA CYS A 150 -11.44 13.65 14.86
C CYS A 150 -12.48 13.76 15.97
N LYS A 151 -13.59 13.00 15.86
CA LYS A 151 -14.57 12.82 16.92
C LYS A 151 -14.59 11.36 17.37
N ILE A 152 -14.50 11.17 18.68
CA ILE A 152 -14.62 9.87 19.34
C ILE A 152 -16.01 9.79 19.95
N PHE A 153 -16.75 8.76 19.57
CA PHE A 153 -18.05 8.43 20.17
C PHE A 153 -17.91 7.19 21.03
N TYR A 154 -18.44 7.25 22.25
CA TYR A 154 -18.55 6.10 23.13
C TYR A 154 -20.00 5.63 23.12
N GLY A 155 -20.26 4.48 22.50
CA GLY A 155 -21.56 3.81 22.60
C GLY A 155 -21.61 3.03 23.91
N LEU A 156 -22.44 3.46 24.86
CA LEU A 156 -22.88 2.61 25.98
C LEU A 156 -24.02 1.73 25.45
N ASN A 157 -23.91 0.41 25.59
CA ASN A 157 -25.05 -0.49 25.45
C ASN A 157 -25.97 -0.36 26.67
#